data_AF-A0A7J4NYE4-F1
#
_entry.id   AF-A0A7J4NYE4-F1
#
_cell.length_a   1.000
_cell.length_b   1.000
_cell.length_c   1.000
_cell.angle_alpha   90.00
_cell.angle_beta   90.00
_cell.angle_gamma   90.00
#
_symmetry.space_group_name_H-M   'P 1'
#
loop_
_entity.id
_entity.type
_entity.pdbx_description
1 polymer ?
#
loop_
_entity_poly.entity_id
_entity_poly.type
_entity_poly.pdbx_seq_one_letter_code
_entity_poly.pdbx_strand_id
1 'polypeptide(L)' 'FLALQAQLEGTENRIAVERMRYNEQVRAYNTNIKQMPAGIVANMFGFDEKPYFESNEGAENAPQVEF' A
#
# COMPACT_ATOMS: atom_id res chain seq x y z
N PHE A 1 -20.95 18.64 -11.59
CA PHE A 1 -19.52 18.96 -11.60
C PHE A 1 -18.94 18.93 -10.18
N LEU A 2 -19.28 19.86 -9.28
CA LEU A 2 -18.72 19.92 -7.91
C LEU A 2 -18.92 18.65 -7.07
N ALA A 3 -20.10 18.02 -7.15
CA ALA A 3 -20.39 16.80 -6.39
C ALA A 3 -19.56 15.58 -6.85
N LEU A 4 -19.34 15.44 -8.16
CA LEU A 4 -18.55 14.34 -8.72
C LEU A 4 -17.06 14.52 -8.40
N GLN A 5 -16.57 15.76 -8.52
CA GLN A 5 -15.19 16.09 -8.17
C GLN A 5 -14.90 15.83 -6.67
N ALA A 6 -15.83 16.20 -5.78
CA ALA A 6 -15.74 15.90 -4.35
C ALA A 6 -15.79 14.39 -4.04
N GLN A 7 -16.57 13.61 -4.80
CA GLN A 7 -16.60 12.15 -4.67
C GLN A 7 -15.31 11.48 -5.13
N LEU A 8 -14.72 11.97 -6.24
CA LEU A 8 -13.44 11.51 -6.74
C LEU A 8 -12.32 11.79 -5.74
N GLU A 9 -12.24 13.01 -5.23
CA GLU A 9 -11.29 13.39 -4.19
C GLU A 9 -11.45 12.53 -2.93
N GLY A 10 -12.68 12.27 -2.48
CA GLY A 10 -12.96 11.38 -1.36
C GLY A 10 -12.51 9.92 -1.61
N THR A 11 -12.62 9.46 -2.86
CA THR A 11 -12.17 8.12 -3.25
C THR A 11 -10.65 8.02 -3.31
N GLU A 12 -9.97 9.02 -3.89
CA GLU A 12 -8.51 9.11 -3.93
C GLU A 12 -7.90 9.17 -2.52
N ASN A 13 -8.45 10.00 -1.65
CA ASN A 13 -8.02 10.06 -0.25
C ASN A 13 -8.15 8.71 0.45
N ARG A 14 -9.22 7.95 0.18
CA ARG A 14 -9.41 6.60 0.73
C ARG A 14 -8.38 5.62 0.17
N ILE A 15 -8.14 5.64 -1.13
CA ILE A 15 -7.11 4.79 -1.77
C ILE A 15 -5.73 5.08 -1.17
N ALA A 16 -5.38 6.35 -0.97
CA ALA A 16 -4.12 6.74 -0.35
C ALA A 16 -3.99 6.20 1.09
N VAL A 17 -5.05 6.32 1.90
CA VAL A 17 -5.07 5.79 3.28
C VAL A 17 -4.93 4.27 3.30
N GLU A 18 -5.68 3.55 2.46
CA GLU A 18 -5.59 2.08 2.42
C GLU A 18 -4.23 1.60 1.90
N ARG A 19 -3.63 2.30 0.94
CA ARG A 19 -2.26 2.04 0.49
C ARG A 19 -1.26 2.16 1.63
N MET A 20 -1.35 3.24 2.42
CA MET A 20 -0.49 3.43 3.59
C MET A 20 -0.67 2.30 4.61
N ARG A 21 -1.92 1.94 4.94
CA ARG A 21 -2.22 0.85 5.87
C ARG A 21 -1.68 -0.49 5.41
N TYR A 22 -1.85 -0.84 4.13
CA TYR A 22 -1.28 -2.05 3.55
C TYR A 22 0.24 -2.06 3.68
N ASN A 23 0.90 -0.96 3.32
CA ASN A 23 2.36 -0.85 3.38
C ASN A 23 2.89 -0.93 4.82
N GLU A 24 2.17 -0.38 5.79
CA GLU A 24 2.52 -0.49 7.21
C GLU A 24 2.46 -1.95 7.69
N GLN A 25 1.42 -2.69 7.32
CA GLN A 25 1.29 -4.12 7.66
C GLN A 25 2.37 -4.97 6.99
N VAL A 26 2.63 -4.73 5.70
CA VAL A 26 3.72 -5.39 4.97
C VAL A 26 5.07 -5.10 5.61
N ARG A 27 5.32 -3.84 6.02
CA ARG A 27 6.55 -3.47 6.72
C ARG A 27 6.68 -4.25 8.02
N ALA A 28 5.64 -4.26 8.86
CA ALA A 28 5.67 -4.97 10.14
C ALA A 28 5.92 -6.47 9.94
N TYR A 29 5.27 -7.08 8.95
CA TYR A 29 5.50 -8.47 8.58
C TYR A 29 6.93 -8.73 8.12
N ASN A 30 7.43 -7.96 7.14
CA ASN A 30 8.78 -8.09 6.60
C ASN A 30 9.85 -7.87 7.68
N THR A 31 9.63 -6.93 8.60
CA THR A 31 10.49 -6.71 9.75
C THR A 31 10.47 -7.92 10.68
N ASN A 32 9.30 -8.50 10.98
CA ASN A 32 9.17 -9.65 11.85
C ASN A 32 9.91 -10.88 11.30
N ILE A 33 9.71 -11.22 10.03
CA ILE A 33 10.38 -12.38 9.40
C ILE A 33 11.88 -12.16 9.19
N LYS A 34 12.41 -10.94 9.36
CA LYS A 34 13.85 -10.66 9.33
C LYS A 34 14.50 -10.65 10.71
N GLN A 35 13.71 -10.56 11.78
CA GLN A 35 14.21 -10.52 13.15
C GLN A 35 14.51 -11.92 13.67
N MET A 36 15.61 -12.09 14.39
CA MET A 36 15.92 -13.34 15.08
C MET A 36 15.05 -13.45 16.36
N PRO A 37 14.47 -14.63 16.67
CA PRO A 37 14.60 -15.93 16.00
C PRO A 37 13.59 -16.17 14.86
N ALA A 38 12.61 -15.27 14.68
CA ALA A 38 11.53 -15.42 13.70
C ALA A 38 12.04 -15.65 12.27
N GLY A 39 13.17 -15.06 11.87
CA GLY A 39 13.76 -15.27 10.55
C GLY A 39 14.33 -16.66 10.29
N ILE A 40 14.78 -17.38 11.32
CA ILE A 40 15.19 -18.80 11.17
C ILE A 40 13.94 -19.65 10.89
N VAL A 41 12.89 -19.43 11.66
CA VAL A 41 11.60 -20.11 11.49
C VAL A 41 11.01 -19.75 10.13
N ALA A 42 11.09 -18.48 9.73
CA ALA A 42 10.60 -17.99 8.45
C ALA A 42 11.27 -18.73 7.28
N ASN A 43 12.60 -18.81 7.27
CA ASN A 43 13.34 -19.56 6.24
C ASN A 43 13.02 -21.06 6.26
N MET A 44 12.85 -21.67 7.45
CA MET A 44 12.56 -23.09 7.58
C MET A 44 11.16 -23.48 7.08
N PHE A 45 10.19 -22.58 7.20
CA PHE A 45 8.79 -22.80 6.78
C PHE A 45 8.39 -22.06 5.50
N GLY A 46 9.32 -21.38 4.83
CA GLY A 46 9.09 -20.70 3.54
C GLY A 46 8.27 -19.40 3.64
N PHE A 47 8.43 -18.65 4.72
CA PHE A 47 7.83 -17.32 4.85
C PHE A 47 8.75 -16.25 4.23
N ASP A 48 8.40 -15.82 3.02
CA ASP A 48 9.12 -14.79 2.26
C ASP A 48 8.52 -13.40 2.42
N GLU A 49 9.33 -12.38 2.14
CA GLU A 49 8.91 -10.96 2.14
C GLU A 49 7.70 -10.72 1.24
N LYS A 50 6.79 -9.86 1.72
CA LYS A 50 5.68 -9.35 0.92
C LYS A 50 6.07 -8.06 0.21
N PRO A 51 5.66 -7.86 -1.05
CA PRO A 51 5.90 -6.62 -1.76
C PRO A 51 5.03 -5.49 -1.19
N TYR A 52 5.59 -4.28 -1.17
CA TYR A 52 4.82 -3.07 -0.90
C TYR A 52 3.87 -2.76 -2.06
N PHE A 53 2.77 -2.09 -1.74
CA PHE A 53 1.89 -1.48 -2.73
C PHE A 53 2.46 -0.12 -3.09
N GLU A 54 3.18 -0.09 -4.19
CA GLU A 54 3.72 1.14 -4.77
C GLU A 54 2.67 1.77 -5.67
N SER A 55 2.60 3.10 -5.65
CA SER A 55 1.83 3.83 -6.65
C SER A 55 2.61 3.82 -7.96
N ASN A 56 1.96 3.49 -9.08
CA ASN A 56 2.56 3.68 -10.40
C ASN A 56 3.07 5.14 -10.54
N GLU A 57 4.21 5.34 -11.20
CA GLU A 57 4.70 6.68 -11.53
C GLU A 57 3.58 7.50 -12.19
N GLY A 58 3.29 8.69 -11.65
CA GLY A 58 2.24 9.58 -12.14
C GLY A 58 0.87 9.43 -11.48
N ALA A 59 0.64 8.43 -10.61
CA ALA A 59 -0.61 8.27 -9.85
C ALA A 59 -0.83 9.33 -8.74
N GLU A 60 0.13 10.24 -8.55
CA GLU A 60 -0.04 11.44 -7.74
C GLU A 60 -0.87 12.52 -8.45
N ASN A 61 -0.99 12.42 -9.79
CA ASN A 61 -1.82 13.31 -10.57
C ASN A 61 -3.24 12.75 -10.59
N ALA A 62 -4.17 13.45 -9.93
CA ALA A 62 -5.59 13.15 -10.07
C ALA A 62 -5.95 13.14 -11.58
N PRO A 63 -6.69 12.13 -12.06
CA PRO A 63 -7.04 12.04 -13.48
C PRO A 63 -7.78 13.31 -13.92
N GLN A 64 -7.26 13.99 -14.94
CA GLN A 64 -7.96 15.10 -15.57
C GLN A 64 -9.15 14.53 -16.32
N VAL A 65 -10.35 14.76 -15.79
CA VAL A 65 -11.60 14.38 -16.44
C VAL A 65 -11.85 15.39 -17.56
N GLU A 66 -11.44 15.05 -18.78
CA GLU A 66 -11.85 15.77 -19.99
C GLU A 66 -13.25 15.28 -20.40
N PHE A 67 -14.17 16.24 -20.62
CA PHE A 67 -15.51 16.03 -21.18
C PHE A 67 -15.56 16.58 -22.60
#